data_AF-A0A349Y9D7-F1
#
_entry.id   AF-A0A349Y9D7-F1
#
_cell.length_a   1.000
_cell.length_b   1.000
_cell.length_c   1.000
_cell.angle_alpha   90.00
_cell.angle_beta   90.00
_cell.angle_gamma   90.00
#
_symmetry.space_group_name_H-M   'P 1'
#
loop_
_entity.id
_entity.type
_entity.pdbx_description
1 polymer ?
#
loop_
_entity_poly.entity_id
_entity_poly.type
_entity_poly.pdbx_seq_one_letter_code
_entity_poly.pdbx_strand_id
1 'polypeptide(L)' 'MKIKRFVASDMRSAMNLVRKEHGPDAVILSNRRIEEGVEIVAAANYDESAVQRALEAARKDVAPPAPRPRSAADAVIAA' A
#
# COMPACT_ATOMS: atom_id res chain seq x y z
N MET A 1 -9.20 -7.73 9.05
CA MET A 1 -8.46 -6.46 9.19
C MET A 1 -9.13 -5.61 10.26
N LYS A 2 -8.41 -5.19 11.31
CA LYS A 2 -8.90 -4.23 12.31
C LYS A 2 -8.09 -2.94 12.17
N ILE A 3 -8.72 -1.84 11.76
CA ILE A 3 -8.06 -0.54 11.57
C ILE A 3 -8.41 0.35 12.76
N LYS A 4 -7.41 1.00 13.36
CA LYS A 4 -7.60 1.92 14.49
C LYS A 4 -6.69 3.14 14.36
N ARG A 5 -7.13 4.24 14.97
CA ARG A 5 -6.38 5.48 15.11
C ARG A 5 -5.81 5.59 16.51
N PHE A 6 -4.57 6.04 16.61
CA PHE A 6 -3.82 6.26 17.83
C PHE A 6 -3.33 7.70 17.84
N VAL A 7 -3.55 8.39 18.95
CA VAL A 7 -3.06 9.76 19.15
C VAL A 7 -2.22 9.78 20.42
N ALA A 8 -1.04 10.39 20.34
CA ALA A 8 -0.16 10.57 21.50
C ALA A 8 0.67 11.85 21.38
N SER A 9 1.22 12.30 22.50
CA SER A 9 2.09 13.49 22.59
C SER A 9 3.31 13.44 21.67
N ASP A 10 3.82 12.24 21.39
CA ASP A 10 5.02 12.03 20.60
C ASP A 10 4.96 10.69 19.86
N MET A 11 5.87 10.53 18.90
CA MET A 11 5.93 9.35 18.04
C MET A 11 6.23 8.06 18.82
N ARG A 12 7.09 8.11 19.84
CA ARG A 12 7.45 6.92 20.62
C ARG A 12 6.22 6.40 21.37
N SER A 13 5.48 7.30 22.00
CA SER A 13 4.23 7.03 22.69
C SER A 13 3.16 6.47 21.74
N ALA A 14 2.98 7.09 20.57
CA ALA A 14 2.02 6.61 19.57
C ALA A 14 2.37 5.19 19.08
N MET A 15 3.65 4.92 18.78
CA MET A 15 4.08 3.59 18.35
C MET A 15 3.98 2.54 19.46
N ASN A 16 4.13 2.92 20.74
CA ASN A 16 3.90 2.02 21.86
C ASN A 16 2.42 1.62 21.96
N LEU A 17 1.50 2.56 21.73
CA LEU A 17 0.06 2.26 21.68
C LEU A 17 -0.28 1.30 20.55
N VAL A 18 0.28 1.54 19.35
CA VAL A 18 0.09 0.64 18.20
C VAL A 18 0.58 -0.77 18.54
N ARG A 19 1.78 -0.92 19.10
CA ARG A 19 2.32 -2.24 19.47
C ARG A 19 1.52 -2.94 20.55
N LYS A 20 1.05 -2.20 21.56
CA LYS A 20 0.25 -2.76 22.66
C LYS A 20 -1.10 -3.28 22.17
N GLU A 21 -1.71 -2.61 21.18
CA GLU A 21 -3.03 -2.97 20.67
C GLU A 21 -2.99 -3.97 19.50
N HIS A 22 -2.08 -3.75 18.54
CA HIS A 22 -2.04 -4.47 17.27
C HIS A 22 -0.84 -5.43 17.15
N GLY A 23 0.06 -5.43 18.12
CA GLY A 23 1.25 -6.26 18.10
C GLY A 23 2.39 -5.68 17.24
N PRO A 24 3.50 -6.43 17.13
CA PRO A 24 4.68 -6.02 16.37
C PRO A 24 4.44 -5.97 14.86
N ASP A 25 3.50 -6.77 14.33
CA ASP A 25 3.23 -6.93 12.91
C ASP A 25 2.18 -5.93 12.38
N ALA A 26 1.92 -4.85 13.13
CA ALA A 26 0.97 -3.83 12.74
C ALA A 26 1.46 -3.04 11.51
N VAL A 27 0.59 -2.85 10.53
CA VAL A 27 0.89 -2.03 9.34
C VAL A 27 0.39 -0.62 9.56
N ILE A 28 1.28 0.37 9.40
CA ILE A 28 0.94 1.79 9.47
C ILE A 28 0.38 2.25 8.13
N LEU A 29 -0.84 2.79 8.16
CA LEU A 29 -1.54 3.32 6.98
C LEU A 29 -1.35 4.83 6.82
N SER A 30 -1.27 5.57 7.94
CA SER A 30 -1.08 7.02 7.94
C SER A 30 -0.31 7.49 9.17
N ASN A 31 0.47 8.54 9.00
CA ASN A 31 1.19 9.26 10.05
C ASN A 31 1.08 10.76 9.80
N ARG A 32 0.53 11.49 10.78
CA ARG A 32 0.39 12.95 10.71
C ARG A 32 0.70 13.59 12.06
N ARG A 33 1.22 14.81 12.02
CA ARG A 33 1.31 15.68 13.21
C ARG A 33 0.05 16.54 13.27
N ILE A 34 -0.56 16.61 14.44
CA ILE A 34 -1.76 17.40 14.76
C ILE A 34 -1.47 18.26 15.98
N GLU A 35 -2.39 19.15 16.36
CA GLU A 35 -2.21 20.04 17.52
C GLU A 35 -2.02 19.24 18.82
N GLU A 36 -2.68 18.10 18.93
CA GLU A 36 -2.64 17.19 20.07
C GLU A 36 -1.41 16.24 20.08
N GLY A 37 -0.53 16.35 19.08
CA GLY A 37 0.70 15.56 18.97
C GLY A 37 0.81 14.80 17.66
N VAL A 38 0.89 13.46 17.72
CA VAL A 38 1.06 12.57 16.56
C VAL A 38 -0.13 11.64 16.43
N GLU A 39 -0.75 11.64 15.25
CA GLU A 39 -1.82 10.74 14.83
C GLU A 39 -1.24 9.61 13.96
N ILE A 40 -1.52 8.36 14.35
CA ILE A 40 -1.17 7.16 13.61
C ILE A 40 -2.43 6.35 13.33
N VAL A 41 -2.65 6.01 12.07
CA VAL A 41 -3.67 5.02 11.68
C VAL A 41 -2.96 3.73 11.35
N ALA A 42 -3.32 2.64 12.03
CA ALA A 42 -2.70 1.34 11.84
C ALA A 42 -3.74 0.23 11.72
N ALA A 43 -3.33 -0.89 11.12
CA ALA A 43 -4.16 -2.08 10.97
C ALA A 43 -3.48 -3.30 11.60
N ALA A 44 -4.27 -4.11 12.30
CA ALA A 44 -3.89 -5.46 12.72
C ALA A 44 -4.35 -6.51 11.70
N ASN A 45 -3.56 -7.59 11.62
CA ASN A 45 -3.80 -8.76 10.78
C ASN A 45 -3.85 -8.38 9.29
N TYR A 46 -2.83 -7.66 8.83
CA TYR A 46 -2.55 -7.53 7.41
C TYR A 46 -2.07 -8.90 6.92
N ASP A 47 -2.96 -9.64 6.24
CA ASP A 47 -2.61 -10.94 5.68
C ASP A 47 -1.80 -10.72 4.40
N GLU A 48 -0.48 -10.69 4.56
CA GLU A 48 0.47 -10.58 3.46
C GLU A 48 0.25 -11.69 2.41
N SER A 49 -0.18 -12.88 2.83
CA SER A 49 -0.48 -13.99 1.92
C SER A 49 -1.76 -13.74 1.10
N ALA A 50 -2.76 -13.06 1.67
CA ALA A 50 -3.97 -12.70 0.94
C ALA A 50 -3.68 -11.61 -0.11
N VAL A 51 -2.84 -10.63 0.25
CA VAL A 51 -2.41 -9.57 -0.67
C VAL A 51 -1.54 -10.15 -1.78
N GLN A 52 -0.57 -11.00 -1.44
CA GLN A 52 0.29 -11.63 -2.44
C GLN A 52 -0.52 -12.48 -3.42
N ARG A 53 -1.49 -13.26 -2.93
CA ARG A 53 -2.43 -14.01 -3.78
C ARG A 53 -3.27 -13.10 -4.67
N ALA A 54 -3.77 -11.98 -4.14
CA ALA A 54 -4.53 -11.00 -4.93
C ALA A 54 -3.66 -10.34 -6.01
N LEU A 55 -2.39 -10.02 -5.70
CA LEU A 55 -1.42 -9.49 -6.66
C LEU A 55 -1.07 -10.52 -7.74
N GLU A 56 -0.86 -11.78 -7.37
CA GLU A 56 -0.60 -12.87 -8.32
C GLU A 56 -1.81 -13.17 -9.22
N ALA A 57 -3.02 -13.15 -8.67
CA ALA A 57 -4.25 -13.29 -9.44
C ALA A 57 -4.41 -12.12 -10.42
N ALA A 58 -4.23 -10.87 -9.96
CA ALA A 58 -4.27 -9.70 -10.82
C ALA A 58 -3.21 -9.76 -11.93
N ARG A 59 -2.01 -10.29 -11.67
CA ARG A 59 -0.97 -10.49 -12.69
C ARG A 59 -1.35 -11.56 -13.73
N LYS A 60 -2.11 -12.58 -13.35
CA LYS A 60 -2.58 -13.62 -14.29
C LYS A 60 -3.72 -13.13 -15.18
N ASP A 61 -4.52 -12.18 -14.71
CA ASP A 61 -5.63 -11.59 -15.46
C ASP A 61 -5.22 -10.45 -16.41
N VAL A 62 -4.02 -9.87 -16.24
CA VAL A 62 -3.46 -8.93 -17.21
C VAL A 62 -2.83 -9.70 -18.36
N ALA A 63 -3.64 -9.99 -19.40
CA ALA A 63 -3.09 -10.31 -20.71
C ALA A 63 -2.15 -9.16 -21.13
N PRO A 64 -0.93 -9.45 -21.65
CA PRO A 64 -0.05 -8.39 -22.12
C PRO A 64 -0.80 -7.56 -23.18
N PRO A 65 -0.71 -6.22 -23.16
CA PRO A 65 -1.32 -5.41 -24.20
C PRO A 65 -0.77 -5.92 -25.54
N ALA A 66 -1.66 -6.38 -26.41
CA ALA A 66 -1.28 -6.84 -27.74
C ALA A 66 -0.44 -5.74 -28.40
N PRO A 67 0.72 -6.08 -29.00
CA PRO A 67 1.53 -5.07 -29.66
C PRO A 67 0.67 -4.41 -30.73
N ARG A 68 0.47 -3.08 -30.59
CA ARG A 68 -0.18 -2.29 -31.63
C ARG A 68 0.57 -2.56 -32.94
N PRO A 69 -0.09 -2.99 -34.02
CA PRO A 69 0.59 -3.16 -35.29
C PRO A 69 1.17 -1.79 -35.67
N ARG A 70 2.49 -1.72 -35.85
CA ARG A 70 3.10 -0.56 -36.50
C ARG A 70 2.47 -0.50 -37.89
N SER A 71 1.69 0.55 -38.13
CA SER A 71 1.18 0.85 -39.47
C SER A 71 2.38 1.02 -40.41
N ALA A 72 2.28 0.48 -41.62
CA ALA A 72 3.27 0.60 -42.68
C ALA A 72 3.53 2.07 -43.12
N ALA A 73 2.84 3.04 -42.55
CA ALA A 73 3.02 4.47 -42.82
C ALA A 73 4.35 5.06 -42.29
N ASP A 74 5.02 4.43 -41.32
CA ASP A 74 6.28 4.96 -40.76
C ASP A 74 7.54 4.60 -41.58
N ALA A 75 7.43 3.79 -42.64
CA ALA A 75 8.60 3.29 -43.38
C ALA A 75 9.06 4.17 -44.57
N VAL A 76 8.36 5.25 -44.91
CA VAL A 76 8.60 5.97 -46.19
C VAL A 76 9.33 7.32 -46.01
N ILE A 77 9.60 7.79 -44.79
CA ILE A 77 10.27 9.11 -44.56
C ILE A 77 11.80 8.97 -44.33
N ALA A 78 12.40 7.81 -44.62
CA ALA A 78 13.85 7.60 -44.43
C ALA A 78 14.56 7.00 -45.66
N ALA A 79 14.20 7.46 -46.87
CA ALA A 79 14.95 7.19 -48.10
C ALA A 79 15.20 8.49 -48.88
#